data_AF-A0A401I8P1-F1
#
_entry.id   AF-A0A401I8P1-F1
#
_cell.length_a   1.000
_cell.length_b   1.000
_cell.length_c   1.000
_cell.angle_alpha   90.00
_cell.angle_beta   90.00
_cell.angle_gamma   90.00
#
_symmetry.space_group_name_H-M   'P 1'
#
loop_
_entity.id
_entity.type
_entity.pdbx_description
1 polymer ?
#
loop_
_entity_poly.entity_id
_entity_poly.type
_entity_poly.pdbx_seq_one_letter_code
_entity_poly.pdbx_strand_id
1 'polypeptide(L)'
;MSKWQLKEKSDVSLASIQPGDTGSFKNKRETIKEVNRLREELQELQEKLAARSEQALLVVVQGMDCSGKDGVIREVFSGVNPQGIASHSFKKPTEEERMHDFLWRVHRHVPELGMIATFNRSHYEEVLVNRVHGRVSDDEARRKFEQINQFEALLTDNGVTIVKIFLHISPEFQLKKLRKRIENPRKHWKFDPSDIEERQHWDRYQAYYEEAMSACNEAAPWHVVPADNRWYRDYAVLRITVEALRRMKLKDPDPVAGLEKYLELLE
;
A
#
# COMPACT_ATOMS: atom_id res chain seq x y z
N MET A 1 -7.89 7.18 15.04
CA MET A 1 -7.94 6.76 13.62
C MET A 1 -7.11 7.72 12.80
N SER A 2 -6.40 7.23 11.79
CA SER A 2 -5.60 8.10 10.93
C SER A 2 -6.53 9.03 10.14
N LYS A 3 -6.14 10.29 9.89
CA LYS A 3 -7.02 11.24 9.20
C LYS A 3 -7.32 10.89 7.74
N TRP A 4 -6.50 10.01 7.15
CA TRP A 4 -6.65 9.51 5.79
C TRP A 4 -7.49 8.21 5.73
N GLN A 5 -7.78 7.62 6.89
CA GLN A 5 -8.52 6.37 6.98
C GLN A 5 -10.00 6.63 6.67
N LEU A 6 -10.56 5.86 5.73
CA LEU A 6 -11.99 5.89 5.45
C LEU A 6 -12.77 5.29 6.62
N LYS A 7 -13.94 5.85 6.90
CA LYS A 7 -14.84 5.32 7.94
C LYS A 7 -15.47 4.02 7.45
N GLU A 8 -15.75 3.11 8.37
CA GLU A 8 -16.49 1.89 8.05
C GLU A 8 -17.87 2.24 7.47
N LYS A 9 -18.27 1.50 6.41
CA LYS A 9 -19.59 1.61 5.78
C LYS A 9 -19.96 3.02 5.32
N SER A 10 -18.96 3.85 4.97
CA SER A 10 -19.20 5.18 4.38
C SER A 10 -19.16 5.11 2.85
N ASP A 11 -20.10 5.81 2.20
CA ASP A 11 -19.99 6.11 0.77
C ASP A 11 -18.71 6.92 0.54
N VAL A 12 -17.82 6.38 -0.30
CA VAL A 12 -16.54 7.02 -0.63
C VAL A 12 -16.75 7.95 -1.81
N SER A 13 -16.42 9.23 -1.63
CA SER A 13 -16.34 10.20 -2.73
C SER A 13 -14.93 10.77 -2.81
N LEU A 14 -14.15 10.29 -3.78
CA LEU A 14 -12.82 10.80 -4.08
C LEU A 14 -12.87 12.28 -4.48
N ALA A 15 -13.95 12.73 -5.13
CA ALA A 15 -14.15 14.13 -5.47
C ALA A 15 -14.18 15.06 -4.23
N SER A 16 -14.53 14.54 -3.04
CA SER A 16 -14.52 15.30 -1.78
C SER A 16 -13.12 15.45 -1.16
N ILE A 17 -12.14 14.71 -1.65
CA ILE A 17 -10.77 14.65 -1.10
C ILE A 17 -9.83 15.39 -2.05
N GLN A 18 -9.23 16.50 -1.59
CA GLN A 18 -8.35 17.28 -2.45
C GLN A 18 -7.01 16.55 -2.69
N PRO A 19 -6.64 16.19 -3.94
CA PRO A 19 -5.40 15.48 -4.24
C PRO A 19 -4.11 16.25 -3.88
N GLY A 20 -4.24 17.58 -3.81
CA GLY A 20 -3.17 18.51 -3.46
C GLY A 20 -3.04 18.84 -1.98
N ASP A 21 -3.95 18.34 -1.12
CA ASP A 21 -3.92 18.64 0.32
C ASP A 21 -2.59 18.24 0.95
N THR A 22 -2.05 19.11 1.79
CA THR A 22 -0.84 18.89 2.60
C THR A 22 -1.10 19.02 4.10
N GLY A 23 -2.38 19.02 4.51
CA GLY A 23 -2.80 19.25 5.88
C GLY A 23 -2.31 20.61 6.39
N SER A 24 -1.69 20.60 7.57
CA SER A 24 -1.13 21.81 8.18
C SER A 24 0.25 22.21 7.64
N PHE A 25 0.88 21.38 6.80
CA PHE A 25 2.24 21.63 6.31
C PHE A 25 2.22 22.53 5.08
N LYS A 26 3.06 23.56 5.09
CA LYS A 26 3.21 24.50 3.96
C LYS A 26 4.25 24.02 2.95
N ASN A 27 5.23 23.25 3.39
CA ASN A 27 6.34 22.80 2.54
C ASN A 27 7.05 21.57 3.13
N LYS A 28 7.90 20.94 2.32
CA LYS A 28 8.68 19.75 2.70
C LYS A 28 9.56 19.94 3.94
N ARG A 29 10.10 21.14 4.19
CA ARG A 29 11.04 21.34 5.31
C ARG A 29 10.36 21.11 6.66
N GLU A 30 9.07 21.45 6.76
CA GLU A 30 8.28 21.29 7.97
C GLU A 30 8.03 19.82 8.34
N THR A 31 8.12 18.89 7.37
CA THR A 31 7.94 17.45 7.64
C THR A 31 9.24 16.74 7.99
N ILE A 32 10.42 17.33 7.77
CA ILE A 32 11.72 16.62 7.87
C ILE A 32 11.92 16.01 9.26
N LYS A 33 11.70 16.79 10.32
CA LYS A 33 11.90 16.33 11.70
C LYS A 33 11.00 15.14 12.02
N GLU A 34 9.74 15.23 11.62
CA GLU A 34 8.75 14.18 11.87
C GLU A 34 9.01 12.93 11.02
N VAL A 35 9.40 13.10 9.75
CA VAL A 35 9.76 11.99 8.86
C VAL A 35 10.96 11.21 9.41
N ASN A 36 11.99 11.89 9.92
CA ASN A 36 13.15 11.21 10.50
C ASN A 36 12.76 10.40 11.74
N ARG A 37 11.98 11.00 12.65
CA ARG A 37 11.44 10.30 13.83
C ARG A 37 10.65 9.06 13.46
N LEU A 38 9.75 9.17 12.47
CA LEU A 38 8.95 8.04 12.01
C LEU A 38 9.79 6.96 11.31
N ARG A 39 10.91 7.32 10.67
CA ARG A 39 11.81 6.35 10.04
C ARG A 39 12.59 5.53 11.07
N GLU A 40 13.11 6.18 12.11
CA GLU A 40 13.77 5.51 13.24
C GLU A 40 12.79 4.52 13.89
N GLU A 41 11.58 5.00 14.17
CA GLU A 41 10.54 4.16 14.77
C GLU A 41 10.07 3.02 13.85
N LEU A 42 10.00 3.24 12.53
CA LEU A 42 9.72 2.16 11.59
C LEU A 42 10.76 1.04 11.66
N GLN A 43 12.05 1.39 11.81
CA GLN A 43 13.13 0.41 11.94
C GLN A 43 13.01 -0.37 13.25
N GLU A 44 12.85 0.32 14.37
CA GLU A 44 12.67 -0.31 15.69
C GLU A 44 11.44 -1.25 15.72
N LEU A 45 10.31 -0.81 15.17
CA LEU A 45 9.11 -1.63 15.11
C LEU A 45 9.25 -2.83 14.16
N GLN A 46 9.97 -2.67 13.05
CA GLN A 46 10.25 -3.79 12.15
C GLN A 46 11.17 -4.82 12.82
N GLU A 47 12.17 -4.40 13.58
CA GLU A 47 13.03 -5.32 14.35
C GLU A 47 12.21 -6.11 15.37
N LYS A 48 11.30 -5.46 16.10
CA LYS A 48 10.38 -6.15 17.02
C LYS A 48 9.45 -7.13 16.32
N LEU A 49 8.94 -6.75 15.15
CA LEU A 49 8.12 -7.63 14.31
C LEU A 49 8.89 -8.92 13.99
N ALA A 50 10.12 -8.78 13.49
CA ALA A 50 10.97 -9.89 13.12
C ALA A 50 11.39 -10.75 14.33
N ALA A 51 11.74 -10.12 15.45
CA ALA A 51 12.25 -10.82 16.63
C ALA A 51 11.25 -11.81 17.24
N ARG A 52 9.94 -11.52 17.19
CA ARG A 52 8.90 -12.44 17.69
C ARG A 52 8.34 -13.35 16.60
N SER A 53 8.27 -12.91 15.35
CA SER A 53 7.71 -13.70 14.23
C SER A 53 6.30 -14.26 14.50
N GLU A 54 5.46 -13.50 15.20
CA GLU A 54 4.08 -13.86 15.56
C GLU A 54 3.02 -13.12 14.71
N GLN A 55 3.39 -11.99 14.12
CA GLN A 55 2.52 -11.13 13.33
C GLN A 55 3.26 -10.68 12.07
N ALA A 56 2.52 -10.29 11.04
CA ALA A 56 3.07 -9.72 9.81
C ALA A 56 2.36 -8.43 9.41
N LEU A 57 2.98 -7.64 8.54
CA LEU A 57 2.37 -6.44 7.96
C LEU A 57 2.34 -6.53 6.44
N LEU A 58 1.15 -6.43 5.85
CA LEU A 58 0.95 -6.30 4.41
C LEU A 58 0.53 -4.87 4.07
N VAL A 59 1.32 -4.17 3.26
CA VAL A 59 1.02 -2.81 2.77
C VAL A 59 0.66 -2.86 1.30
N VAL A 60 -0.63 -2.66 1.00
CA VAL A 60 -1.17 -2.62 -0.37
C VAL A 60 -1.21 -1.18 -0.87
N VAL A 61 -0.52 -0.90 -1.96
CA VAL A 61 -0.44 0.42 -2.58
C VAL A 61 -1.11 0.38 -3.95
N GLN A 62 -2.24 1.05 -4.05
CA GLN A 62 -3.02 1.25 -5.26
C GLN A 62 -3.09 2.71 -5.69
N GLY A 63 -3.47 2.95 -6.93
CA GLY A 63 -3.60 4.29 -7.51
C GLY A 63 -3.37 4.32 -9.01
N MET A 64 -3.86 5.37 -9.65
CA MET A 64 -3.70 5.61 -11.09
C MET A 64 -2.21 5.62 -11.50
N ASP A 65 -1.92 5.38 -12.78
CA ASP A 65 -0.56 5.54 -13.27
C ASP A 65 -0.08 6.99 -13.09
N CYS A 66 1.23 7.14 -12.88
CA CYS A 66 1.90 8.36 -12.40
C CYS A 66 1.67 8.78 -10.93
N SER A 67 0.76 8.14 -10.17
CA SER A 67 0.58 8.39 -8.73
C SER A 67 1.85 8.13 -7.90
N GLY A 68 2.74 7.29 -8.44
CA GLY A 68 4.09 7.06 -7.95
C GLY A 68 4.17 6.02 -6.84
N LYS A 69 3.42 4.93 -7.00
CA LYS A 69 3.45 3.70 -6.19
C LYS A 69 4.89 3.21 -5.92
N ASP A 70 5.69 2.99 -6.97
CA ASP A 70 7.11 2.57 -6.82
C ASP A 70 7.92 3.55 -5.96
N GLY A 71 7.68 4.85 -6.18
CA GLY A 71 8.41 5.90 -5.49
C GLY A 71 8.08 5.92 -4.00
N VAL A 72 6.81 5.78 -3.63
CA VAL A 72 6.43 5.85 -2.21
C VAL A 72 6.93 4.63 -1.45
N ILE A 73 6.85 3.42 -2.03
CA ILE A 73 7.40 2.21 -1.42
C ILE A 73 8.89 2.38 -1.16
N ARG A 74 9.64 2.85 -2.17
CA ARG A 74 11.07 3.10 -2.02
C ARG A 74 11.40 4.15 -0.96
N GLU A 75 10.69 5.27 -0.92
CA GLU A 75 11.00 6.36 0.03
C GLU A 75 10.60 6.03 1.48
N VAL A 76 9.52 5.30 1.68
CA VAL A 76 8.98 4.94 3.00
C VAL A 76 9.81 3.84 3.64
N PHE A 77 10.12 2.79 2.89
CA PHE A 77 10.85 1.62 3.40
C PHE A 77 12.37 1.72 3.19
N SER A 78 12.87 2.88 2.77
CA SER A 78 14.31 3.15 2.73
C SER A 78 14.90 3.06 4.14
N GLY A 79 15.84 2.14 4.34
CA GLY A 79 16.54 1.94 5.62
C GLY A 79 15.94 0.85 6.50
N VAL A 80 14.81 0.23 6.09
CA VAL A 80 14.34 -1.01 6.72
C VAL A 80 15.30 -2.14 6.37
N ASN A 81 15.54 -3.08 7.30
CA ASN A 81 16.41 -4.22 7.06
C ASN A 81 15.85 -5.04 5.88
N PRO A 82 16.60 -5.25 4.79
CA PRO A 82 16.12 -5.97 3.61
C PRO A 82 15.73 -7.43 3.90
N GLN A 83 16.19 -8.02 5.00
CA GLN A 83 15.77 -9.36 5.43
C GLN A 83 14.37 -9.38 6.06
N GLY A 84 13.87 -8.24 6.51
CA GLY A 84 12.55 -8.10 7.14
C GLY A 84 11.46 -7.56 6.22
N ILE A 85 11.75 -7.36 4.92
CA ILE A 85 10.79 -6.81 3.97
C ILE A 85 10.89 -7.43 2.58
N ALA A 86 9.73 -7.71 1.99
CA ALA A 86 9.60 -8.10 0.58
C ALA A 86 8.74 -7.09 -0.21
N SER A 87 9.05 -6.89 -1.49
CA SER A 87 8.27 -6.03 -2.37
C SER A 87 7.85 -6.76 -3.64
N HIS A 88 6.54 -6.78 -3.89
CA HIS A 88 5.92 -7.49 -5.00
C HIS A 88 5.16 -6.49 -5.87
N SER A 89 5.53 -6.45 -7.16
CA SER A 89 4.85 -5.61 -8.15
C SER A 89 4.04 -6.47 -9.10
N PHE A 90 2.71 -6.32 -9.04
CA PHE A 90 1.81 -7.11 -9.86
C PHE A 90 1.65 -6.48 -11.24
N LYS A 91 1.93 -7.27 -12.28
CA LYS A 91 1.73 -6.92 -13.69
C LYS A 91 0.57 -7.72 -14.27
N LYS A 92 0.34 -7.60 -15.58
CA LYS A 92 -0.63 -8.43 -16.31
C LYS A 92 -0.39 -9.92 -15.99
N PRO A 93 -1.43 -10.70 -15.67
CA PRO A 93 -1.27 -12.11 -15.37
C PRO A 93 -0.63 -12.92 -16.50
N THR A 94 0.27 -13.84 -16.14
CA THR A 94 0.82 -14.85 -17.05
C THR A 94 -0.26 -15.84 -17.50
N GLU A 95 0.07 -16.72 -18.45
CA GLU A 95 -0.87 -17.78 -18.86
C GLU A 95 -1.19 -18.73 -17.71
N GLU A 96 -0.17 -19.19 -16.99
CA GLU A 96 -0.34 -20.04 -15.80
C GLU A 96 -1.23 -19.36 -14.75
N GLU A 97 -0.96 -18.10 -14.41
CA GLU A 97 -1.75 -17.37 -13.41
C GLU A 97 -3.22 -17.23 -13.80
N ARG A 98 -3.55 -17.20 -15.11
CA ARG A 98 -4.94 -17.15 -15.60
C ARG A 98 -5.67 -18.49 -15.55
N MET A 99 -4.93 -19.59 -15.43
CA MET A 99 -5.51 -20.93 -15.27
C MET A 99 -5.90 -21.22 -13.81
N HIS A 100 -5.56 -20.32 -12.88
CA HIS A 100 -5.98 -20.34 -11.49
C HIS A 100 -6.99 -19.23 -11.19
N ASP A 101 -7.55 -19.25 -9.98
CA ASP A 101 -8.30 -18.10 -9.47
C ASP A 101 -7.37 -16.88 -9.29
N PHE A 102 -7.94 -15.67 -9.34
CA PHE A 102 -7.16 -14.43 -9.32
C PHE A 102 -6.40 -14.18 -8.01
N LEU A 103 -6.80 -14.83 -6.90
CA LEU A 103 -6.15 -14.69 -5.61
C LEU A 103 -4.95 -15.63 -5.47
N TRP A 104 -4.89 -16.74 -6.19
CA TRP A 104 -3.81 -17.72 -6.14
C TRP A 104 -2.41 -17.08 -6.21
N ARG A 105 -2.18 -16.25 -7.23
CA ARG A 105 -0.88 -15.58 -7.43
C ARG A 105 -0.59 -14.53 -6.36
N VAL A 106 -1.63 -13.96 -5.76
CA VAL A 106 -1.51 -12.90 -4.75
C VAL A 106 -1.22 -13.51 -3.38
N HIS A 107 -1.92 -14.59 -3.04
CA HIS A 107 -1.76 -15.31 -1.79
C HIS A 107 -0.33 -15.84 -1.63
N ARG A 108 0.31 -16.31 -2.72
CA ARG A 108 1.72 -16.73 -2.73
C ARG A 108 2.70 -15.66 -2.22
N HIS A 109 2.34 -14.38 -2.28
CA HIS A 109 3.21 -13.26 -1.92
C HIS A 109 2.82 -12.58 -0.60
N VAL A 110 1.83 -13.11 0.12
CA VAL A 110 1.50 -12.67 1.49
C VAL A 110 2.74 -12.85 2.37
N PRO A 111 3.04 -11.90 3.28
CA PRO A 111 4.24 -11.97 4.10
C PRO A 111 4.18 -13.15 5.07
N GLU A 112 5.33 -13.76 5.30
CA GLU A 112 5.53 -14.65 6.44
C GLU A 112 5.44 -13.85 7.76
N LEU A 113 5.14 -14.53 8.87
CA LEU A 113 5.16 -13.89 10.18
C LEU A 113 6.56 -13.35 10.49
N GLY A 114 6.62 -12.15 11.05
CA GLY A 114 7.85 -11.39 11.27
C GLY A 114 8.25 -10.47 10.11
N MET A 115 7.58 -10.55 8.97
CA MET A 115 7.92 -9.77 7.78
C MET A 115 6.93 -8.64 7.47
N ILE A 116 7.45 -7.65 6.76
CA ILE A 116 6.66 -6.67 6.02
C ILE A 116 6.61 -7.10 4.55
N ALA A 117 5.44 -7.11 3.90
CA ALA A 117 5.33 -7.17 2.45
C ALA A 117 4.69 -5.90 1.90
N THR A 118 5.16 -5.46 0.73
CA THR A 118 4.56 -4.35 -0.01
C THR A 118 4.02 -4.84 -1.34
N PHE A 119 2.75 -4.57 -1.60
CA PHE A 119 2.09 -4.86 -2.86
C PHE A 119 1.94 -3.58 -3.67
N ASN A 120 2.68 -3.50 -4.77
CA ASN A 120 2.54 -2.44 -5.77
C ASN A 120 1.58 -2.92 -6.86
N ARG A 121 0.36 -2.37 -6.86
CA ARG A 121 -0.85 -3.06 -7.35
C ARG A 121 -1.12 -4.34 -6.53
N SER A 122 -2.27 -4.97 -6.72
CA SER A 122 -2.70 -6.11 -5.88
C SER A 122 -3.86 -6.89 -6.50
N HIS A 123 -4.51 -7.76 -5.72
CA HIS A 123 -5.76 -8.43 -6.08
C HIS A 123 -6.88 -7.49 -6.52
N TYR A 124 -6.84 -6.21 -6.13
CA TYR A 124 -7.81 -5.21 -6.59
C TYR A 124 -7.74 -4.92 -8.09
N GLU A 125 -6.64 -5.24 -8.79
CA GLU A 125 -6.59 -5.09 -10.26
C GLU A 125 -7.70 -5.88 -10.97
N GLU A 126 -8.11 -7.00 -10.40
CA GLU A 126 -9.14 -7.87 -10.96
C GLU A 126 -10.52 -7.18 -11.03
N VAL A 127 -10.79 -6.27 -10.10
CA VAL A 127 -12.06 -5.51 -10.02
C VAL A 127 -11.92 -4.06 -10.52
N LEU A 128 -10.72 -3.68 -10.99
CA LEU A 128 -10.39 -2.36 -11.50
C LEU A 128 -10.15 -2.40 -13.02
N VAL A 129 -8.91 -2.65 -13.46
CA VAL A 129 -8.54 -2.61 -14.89
C VAL A 129 -9.36 -3.61 -15.72
N ASN A 130 -9.60 -4.81 -15.20
CA ASN A 130 -10.41 -5.80 -15.92
C ASN A 130 -11.87 -5.37 -16.05
N ARG A 131 -12.39 -4.61 -15.09
CA ARG A 131 -13.74 -4.04 -15.15
C ARG A 131 -13.84 -2.86 -16.12
N VAL A 132 -12.87 -1.94 -16.08
CA VAL A 132 -12.79 -0.80 -17.03
C VAL A 132 -12.82 -1.26 -18.49
N HIS A 133 -12.11 -2.35 -18.77
CA HIS A 133 -12.01 -2.96 -20.10
C HIS A 133 -13.07 -4.03 -20.40
N GLY A 134 -14.11 -4.16 -19.56
CA GLY A 134 -15.24 -5.06 -19.80
C GLY A 134 -14.93 -6.56 -19.73
N ARG A 135 -13.78 -6.94 -19.18
CA ARG A 135 -13.39 -8.35 -18.95
C ARG A 135 -14.06 -8.94 -17.71
N VAL A 136 -14.43 -8.08 -16.75
CA VAL A 136 -15.19 -8.40 -15.55
C VAL A 136 -16.44 -7.52 -15.55
N SER A 137 -17.62 -8.14 -15.46
CA SER A 137 -18.90 -7.42 -15.36
C SER A 137 -19.09 -6.81 -13.97
N ASP A 138 -20.02 -5.86 -13.81
CA ASP A 138 -20.34 -5.26 -12.51
C ASP A 138 -20.82 -6.31 -11.49
N ASP A 139 -21.64 -7.27 -11.92
CA ASP A 139 -22.13 -8.35 -11.05
C ASP A 139 -21.01 -9.32 -10.65
N GLU A 140 -20.07 -9.57 -11.57
CA GLU A 140 -18.88 -10.35 -11.25
C GLU A 140 -17.95 -9.60 -10.29
N ALA A 141 -17.75 -8.29 -10.47
CA ALA A 141 -16.96 -7.47 -9.57
C ALA A 141 -17.53 -7.49 -8.13
N ARG A 142 -18.85 -7.41 -7.98
CA ARG A 142 -19.52 -7.53 -6.67
C ARG A 142 -19.22 -8.87 -5.98
N ARG A 143 -19.30 -9.98 -6.71
CA ARG A 143 -18.91 -11.31 -6.18
C ARG A 143 -17.42 -11.36 -5.82
N LYS A 144 -16.55 -10.72 -6.60
CA LYS A 144 -15.12 -10.66 -6.29
C LYS A 144 -14.83 -9.78 -5.07
N PHE A 145 -15.60 -8.73 -4.80
CA PHE A 145 -15.47 -7.98 -3.54
C PHE A 145 -15.70 -8.87 -2.32
N GLU A 146 -16.68 -9.77 -2.36
CA GLU A 146 -16.90 -10.74 -1.28
C GLU A 146 -15.70 -11.68 -1.10
N GLN A 147 -15.13 -12.18 -2.21
CA GLN A 147 -13.93 -13.03 -2.18
C GLN A 147 -12.71 -12.28 -1.65
N ILE A 148 -12.53 -11.01 -2.03
CA ILE A 148 -11.46 -10.14 -1.51
C ILE A 148 -11.63 -9.93 -0.01
N ASN A 149 -12.84 -9.65 0.48
CA ASN A 149 -13.11 -9.48 1.89
C ASN A 149 -12.84 -10.76 2.69
N GLN A 150 -13.25 -11.92 2.18
CA GLN A 150 -12.97 -13.22 2.79
C GLN A 150 -11.46 -13.51 2.83
N PHE A 151 -10.75 -13.19 1.76
CA PHE A 151 -9.29 -13.33 1.71
C PHE A 151 -8.60 -12.43 2.73
N GLU A 152 -8.97 -11.15 2.81
CA GLU A 152 -8.38 -10.21 3.77
C GLU A 152 -8.72 -10.57 5.22
N ALA A 153 -9.93 -11.10 5.47
CA ALA A 153 -10.32 -11.63 6.78
C ALA A 153 -9.47 -12.86 7.14
N LEU A 154 -9.32 -13.82 6.22
CA LEU A 154 -8.45 -15.00 6.41
C LEU A 154 -7.04 -14.57 6.83
N LEU A 155 -6.44 -13.59 6.15
CA LEU A 155 -5.11 -13.10 6.49
C LEU A 155 -5.07 -12.43 7.86
N THR A 156 -6.07 -11.60 8.17
CA THR A 156 -6.16 -10.89 9.46
C THR A 156 -6.30 -11.87 10.63
N ASP A 157 -7.13 -12.89 10.48
CA ASP A 157 -7.33 -13.96 11.47
C ASP A 157 -6.05 -14.77 11.71
N ASN A 158 -5.11 -14.76 10.76
CA ASN A 158 -3.82 -15.45 10.84
C ASN A 158 -2.64 -14.50 11.13
N GLY A 159 -2.91 -13.36 11.78
CA GLY A 159 -1.86 -12.47 12.30
C GLY A 159 -1.25 -11.51 11.26
N VAL A 160 -1.82 -11.39 10.06
CA VAL A 160 -1.38 -10.42 9.06
C VAL A 160 -2.21 -9.14 9.17
N THR A 161 -1.59 -8.06 9.65
CA THR A 161 -2.21 -6.74 9.61
C THR A 161 -2.14 -6.19 8.18
N ILE A 162 -3.27 -5.78 7.61
CA ILE A 162 -3.34 -5.24 6.25
C ILE A 162 -3.56 -3.72 6.28
N VAL A 163 -2.73 -2.99 5.54
CA VAL A 163 -2.84 -1.54 5.33
C VAL A 163 -3.04 -1.28 3.85
N LYS A 164 -4.23 -0.79 3.47
CA LYS A 164 -4.56 -0.47 2.08
C LYS A 164 -4.49 1.03 1.85
N ILE A 165 -3.75 1.42 0.82
CA ILE A 165 -3.45 2.81 0.50
C ILE A 165 -3.82 3.07 -0.95
N PHE A 166 -4.68 4.05 -1.17
CA PHE A 166 -4.94 4.62 -2.48
C PHE A 166 -4.24 5.98 -2.62
N LEU A 167 -3.33 6.07 -3.57
CA LEU A 167 -2.63 7.30 -3.90
C LEU A 167 -3.49 8.17 -4.83
N HIS A 168 -4.19 9.14 -4.25
CA HIS A 168 -5.13 10.00 -4.95
C HIS A 168 -4.42 11.19 -5.60
N ILE A 169 -4.41 11.21 -6.93
CA ILE A 169 -3.84 12.29 -7.74
C ILE A 169 -4.91 12.96 -8.59
N SER A 170 -4.68 14.21 -8.97
CA SER A 170 -5.53 14.92 -9.93
C SER A 170 -5.25 14.49 -11.38
N PRO A 171 -6.24 14.59 -12.29
CA PRO A 171 -6.01 14.34 -13.70
C PRO A 171 -5.01 15.34 -14.28
N GLU A 172 -4.94 16.58 -13.79
CA GLU A 172 -3.96 17.59 -14.20
C GLU A 172 -2.54 17.19 -13.81
N PHE A 173 -2.37 16.66 -12.60
CA PHE A 173 -1.08 16.16 -12.13
C PHE A 173 -0.60 15.00 -13.00
N GLN A 174 -1.48 14.04 -13.31
CA GLN A 174 -1.13 12.92 -14.20
C GLN A 174 -0.69 13.42 -15.58
N LEU A 175 -1.44 14.34 -16.20
CA LEU A 175 -1.10 14.92 -17.50
C LEU A 175 0.29 15.57 -17.50
N LYS A 176 0.58 16.36 -16.45
CA LYS A 176 1.90 17.00 -16.28
C LYS A 176 3.02 15.96 -16.16
N LYS A 177 2.78 14.81 -15.53
CA LYS A 177 3.78 13.73 -15.43
C LYS A 177 3.99 13.03 -16.76
N LEU A 178 2.92 12.72 -17.49
CA LEU A 178 3.00 12.07 -18.80
C LEU A 178 3.75 12.93 -19.80
N ARG A 179 3.40 14.23 -19.92
CA ARG A 179 4.14 15.20 -20.74
C ARG A 179 5.63 15.21 -20.40
N LYS A 180 5.96 15.30 -19.10
CA LYS A 180 7.36 15.26 -18.65
C LYS A 180 8.09 13.94 -18.95
N ARG A 181 7.39 12.82 -19.07
CA ARG A 181 8.00 11.53 -19.47
C ARG A 181 8.33 11.55 -20.96
N ILE A 182 7.45 12.11 -21.81
CA ILE A 182 7.63 12.24 -23.26
C ILE A 182 8.71 13.27 -23.60
N GLU A 183 8.69 14.43 -22.95
CA GLU A 183 9.60 15.55 -23.25
C GLU A 183 11.03 15.34 -22.71
N ASN A 184 11.24 14.38 -21.79
CA ASN A 184 12.54 14.15 -21.17
C ASN A 184 13.16 12.82 -21.62
N PRO A 185 14.24 12.84 -22.43
CA PRO A 185 14.89 11.62 -22.93
C PRO A 185 15.29 10.61 -21.84
N ARG A 186 15.68 11.08 -20.64
CA ARG A 186 16.06 10.20 -19.52
C ARG A 186 14.88 9.46 -18.89
N LYS A 187 13.65 9.76 -19.32
CA LYS A 187 12.41 9.20 -18.79
C LYS A 187 11.59 8.45 -19.83
N HIS A 188 12.02 8.40 -21.09
CA HIS A 188 11.33 7.67 -22.16
C HIS A 188 11.07 6.21 -21.78
N TRP A 189 12.02 5.55 -21.14
CA TRP A 189 11.87 4.17 -20.66
C TRP A 189 10.75 3.96 -19.63
N LYS A 190 10.24 5.03 -19.00
CA LYS A 190 9.12 4.99 -18.04
C LYS A 190 7.77 5.28 -18.67
N PHE A 191 7.72 5.59 -19.96
CA PHE A 191 6.50 5.88 -20.67
C PHE A 191 5.96 4.60 -21.31
N ASP A 192 4.69 4.31 -21.08
CA ASP A 192 3.96 3.26 -21.74
C ASP A 192 2.79 3.90 -22.51
N PRO A 193 2.61 3.63 -23.82
CA PRO A 193 1.47 4.14 -24.57
C PRO A 193 0.11 3.85 -23.92
N SER A 194 -0.03 2.73 -23.22
CA SER A 194 -1.25 2.39 -22.47
C SER A 194 -1.59 3.43 -21.39
N ASP A 195 -0.60 4.16 -20.84
CA ASP A 195 -0.85 5.26 -19.88
C ASP A 195 -1.82 6.33 -20.45
N ILE A 196 -1.81 6.54 -21.78
CA ILE A 196 -2.70 7.50 -22.46
C ILE A 196 -4.09 6.90 -22.65
N GLU A 197 -4.19 5.62 -22.98
CA GLU A 197 -5.46 4.91 -23.14
C GLU A 197 -6.20 4.84 -21.80
N GLU A 198 -5.51 4.42 -20.73
CA GLU A 198 -6.11 4.33 -19.39
C GLU A 198 -6.58 5.68 -18.87
N ARG A 199 -5.91 6.77 -19.25
CA ARG A 199 -6.34 8.13 -18.92
C ARG A 199 -7.71 8.48 -19.52
N GLN A 200 -8.08 7.95 -20.68
CA GLN A 200 -9.39 8.20 -21.29
C GLN A 200 -10.53 7.60 -20.46
N HIS A 201 -10.22 6.66 -19.58
CA HIS A 201 -11.17 6.01 -18.67
C HIS A 201 -11.12 6.55 -17.24
N TRP A 202 -10.55 7.74 -17.02
CA TRP A 202 -10.35 8.34 -15.69
C TRP A 202 -11.58 8.23 -14.78
N ASP A 203 -12.74 8.69 -15.26
CA ASP A 203 -13.96 8.73 -14.44
C ASP A 203 -14.46 7.33 -14.07
N ARG A 204 -14.32 6.36 -14.99
CA ARG A 204 -14.64 4.95 -14.70
C ARG A 204 -13.70 4.38 -13.63
N TYR A 205 -12.41 4.67 -13.74
CA TYR A 205 -11.46 4.27 -12.71
C TYR A 205 -11.80 4.88 -11.34
N GLN A 206 -12.10 6.18 -11.27
CA GLN A 206 -12.48 6.81 -9.99
C GLN A 206 -13.71 6.14 -9.39
N ALA A 207 -14.76 5.93 -10.17
CA ALA A 207 -15.99 5.27 -9.70
C ALA A 207 -15.74 3.83 -9.22
N TYR A 208 -14.94 3.05 -9.94
CA TYR A 208 -14.63 1.67 -9.54
C TYR A 208 -13.70 1.60 -8.33
N TYR A 209 -12.81 2.57 -8.16
CA TYR A 209 -12.03 2.73 -6.94
C TYR A 209 -12.92 3.06 -5.74
N GLU A 210 -13.86 3.99 -5.88
CA GLU A 210 -14.84 4.33 -4.84
C GLU A 210 -15.68 3.12 -4.43
N GLU A 211 -16.18 2.35 -5.40
CA GLU A 211 -16.96 1.14 -5.12
C GLU A 211 -16.12 0.07 -4.42
N ALA A 212 -14.91 -0.21 -4.92
CA ALA A 212 -14.01 -1.18 -4.29
C ALA A 212 -13.62 -0.78 -2.85
N MET A 213 -13.37 0.51 -2.61
CA MET A 213 -13.07 1.02 -1.28
C MET A 213 -14.28 0.91 -0.35
N SER A 214 -15.48 1.23 -0.85
CA SER A 214 -16.71 1.14 -0.06
C SER A 214 -17.05 -0.31 0.29
N ALA A 215 -16.92 -1.22 -0.68
CA ALA A 215 -17.25 -2.64 -0.52
C ALA A 215 -16.21 -3.41 0.31
N CYS A 216 -14.94 -3.01 0.26
CA CYS A 216 -13.85 -3.72 0.91
C CYS A 216 -13.16 -2.87 1.98
N ASN A 217 -13.87 -2.42 3.02
CA ASN A 217 -13.30 -1.54 4.07
C ASN A 217 -13.32 -2.12 5.50
N GLU A 218 -14.08 -3.19 5.74
CA GLU A 218 -14.44 -3.60 7.11
C GLU A 218 -13.28 -4.28 7.85
N ALA A 219 -12.75 -5.39 7.32
CA ALA A 219 -11.65 -6.13 7.96
C ALA A 219 -10.31 -5.38 7.91
N ALA A 220 -10.08 -4.66 6.81
CA ALA A 220 -8.87 -3.88 6.60
C ALA A 220 -9.27 -2.49 6.05
N PRO A 221 -9.04 -1.40 6.78
CA PRO A 221 -9.50 -0.10 6.33
C PRO A 221 -8.61 0.47 5.21
N TRP A 222 -9.24 1.09 4.23
CA TRP A 222 -8.62 1.87 3.18
C TRP A 222 -8.19 3.25 3.67
N HIS A 223 -7.07 3.72 3.12
CA HIS A 223 -6.55 5.06 3.34
C HIS A 223 -6.45 5.79 2.01
N VAL A 224 -7.06 6.96 1.91
CA VAL A 224 -6.95 7.81 0.71
C VAL A 224 -5.91 8.90 0.97
N VAL A 225 -4.79 8.83 0.27
CA VAL A 225 -3.64 9.70 0.48
C VAL A 225 -3.52 10.71 -0.67
N PRO A 226 -3.63 12.03 -0.41
CA PRO A 226 -3.33 13.08 -1.38
C PRO A 226 -1.90 12.93 -1.92
N ALA A 227 -1.76 12.80 -3.24
CA ALA A 227 -0.51 12.36 -3.88
C ALA A 227 0.05 13.32 -4.94
N ASP A 228 -0.58 14.48 -5.18
CA ASP A 228 -0.01 15.51 -6.06
C ASP A 228 1.30 16.07 -5.48
N ASN A 229 1.39 16.16 -4.15
CA ASN A 229 2.60 16.54 -3.42
C ASN A 229 3.37 15.30 -2.95
N ARG A 230 4.36 14.85 -3.74
CA ARG A 230 5.13 13.62 -3.45
C ARG A 230 5.73 13.57 -2.03
N TRP A 231 6.28 14.68 -1.54
CA TRP A 231 6.86 14.72 -0.20
C TRP A 231 5.82 14.51 0.91
N TYR A 232 4.60 15.02 0.70
CA TYR A 232 3.51 14.85 1.66
C TYR A 232 2.91 13.46 1.57
N ARG A 233 2.77 12.92 0.36
CA ARG A 233 2.41 11.52 0.13
C ARG A 233 3.34 10.57 0.87
N ASP A 234 4.65 10.76 0.72
CA ASP A 234 5.66 9.90 1.35
C ASP A 234 5.56 9.98 2.88
N TYR A 235 5.38 11.19 3.42
CA TYR A 235 5.11 11.41 4.84
C TYR A 235 3.84 10.71 5.32
N ALA A 236 2.73 10.87 4.60
CA ALA A 236 1.43 10.32 4.98
C ALA A 236 1.47 8.78 5.01
N VAL A 237 2.04 8.16 3.98
CA VAL A 237 2.19 6.70 3.93
C VAL A 237 3.10 6.20 5.04
N LEU A 238 4.27 6.83 5.27
CA LEU A 238 5.15 6.47 6.38
C LEU A 238 4.41 6.53 7.73
N ARG A 239 3.65 7.60 7.95
CA ARG A 239 2.87 7.77 9.18
C ARG A 239 1.80 6.69 9.34
N ILE A 240 1.04 6.37 8.28
CA ILE A 240 0.02 5.31 8.29
C ILE A 240 0.67 3.96 8.62
N THR A 241 1.80 3.63 8.01
CA THR A 241 2.55 2.39 8.26
C THR A 241 3.00 2.28 9.71
N VAL A 242 3.62 3.33 10.25
CA VAL A 242 4.07 3.36 11.66
C VAL A 242 2.88 3.29 12.62
N GLU A 243 1.78 3.99 12.33
CA GLU A 243 0.54 3.92 13.12
C GLU A 243 -0.09 2.52 13.08
N ALA A 244 0.07 1.74 12.00
CA ALA A 244 -0.35 0.35 11.94
C ALA A 244 0.54 -0.53 12.85
N LEU A 245 1.86 -0.46 12.70
CA LEU A 245 2.81 -1.23 13.53
C LEU A 245 2.66 -0.94 15.03
N ARG A 246 2.44 0.33 15.41
CA ARG A 246 2.13 0.70 16.81
C ARG A 246 0.89 -0.01 17.34
N ARG A 247 -0.17 -0.13 16.52
CA ARG A 247 -1.43 -0.78 16.91
C ARG A 247 -1.30 -2.30 17.08
N MET A 248 -0.32 -2.91 16.43
CA MET A 248 0.01 -4.33 16.57
C MET A 248 0.59 -4.69 17.94
N LYS A 249 0.95 -3.68 18.77
CA LYS A 249 1.48 -3.85 20.14
C LYS A 249 2.61 -4.88 20.21
N LEU A 250 3.55 -4.76 19.27
CA LEU A 250 4.71 -5.64 19.16
C LEU A 250 5.52 -5.62 20.46
N LYS A 251 5.94 -6.79 20.92
CA LYS A 251 6.71 -6.96 22.15
C LYS A 251 8.13 -7.37 21.81
N ASP A 252 9.08 -6.91 22.63
CA ASP A 252 10.45 -7.42 22.59
C ASP A 252 10.47 -8.93 22.94
N PRO A 253 11.42 -9.73 22.43
CA PRO A 253 11.59 -11.13 22.81
C PRO A 253 11.89 -11.28 24.31
N ASP A 254 11.46 -12.38 24.91
CA ASP A 254 11.77 -12.64 26.32
C ASP A 254 13.28 -12.94 26.43
N PRO A 255 13.97 -12.38 27.44
CA PRO A 255 15.38 -12.69 27.64
C PRO A 255 15.55 -14.18 27.96
N VAL A 256 16.69 -14.74 27.57
CA VAL A 256 17.06 -16.11 27.94
C VAL A 256 17.11 -16.20 29.47
N ALA A 257 16.43 -17.19 30.05
CA ALA A 257 16.37 -17.36 31.49
C ALA A 257 17.77 -17.58 32.09
N GLY A 258 18.14 -16.73 33.06
CA GLY A 258 19.45 -16.79 33.71
C GLY A 258 20.60 -16.36 32.80
N LEU A 259 20.36 -15.45 31.86
CA LEU A 259 21.35 -14.91 30.92
C LEU A 259 22.65 -14.46 31.61
N GLU A 260 22.55 -13.98 32.85
CA GLU A 260 23.68 -13.52 33.67
C GLU A 260 24.72 -14.61 33.90
N LYS A 261 24.30 -15.88 34.00
CA LYS A 261 25.19 -17.03 34.22
C LYS A 261 26.10 -17.30 33.03
N TYR A 262 25.74 -16.84 31.84
CA TYR A 262 26.58 -17.00 30.65
C TYR A 262 27.75 -16.01 30.63
N LEU A 263 27.71 -14.93 31.42
CA LEU A 263 28.86 -14.02 31.56
C LEU A 263 30.06 -14.75 32.17
N GLU A 264 29.83 -15.63 33.14
CA GLU A 264 30.87 -16.45 33.79
C GLU A 264 31.52 -17.45 32.83
N LEU A 265 30.88 -17.79 31.70
CA LEU A 265 31.42 -18.70 30.67
C LEU A 265 32.26 -17.98 29.60
N LEU A 266 32.31 -16.65 29.62
CA LEU A 266 33.06 -15.83 28.68
C LEU A 266 34.42 -15.36 29.25
N GLU A 267 34.68 -15.60 30.53
CA GLU A 267 35.96 -15.34 31.22
C GLU A 267 36.91 -16.54 31.15
#